data_AF-A0A354Q5F2-F1
#
_entry.id   AF-A0A354Q5F2-F1
#
_cell.length_a   1.000
_cell.length_b   1.000
_cell.length_c   1.000
_cell.angle_alpha   90.00
_cell.angle_beta   90.00
_cell.angle_gamma   90.00
#
_symmetry.space_group_name_H-M   'P 1'
#
loop_
_entity.id
_entity.type
_entity.pdbx_description
1 polymer ?
#
loop_
_entity_poly.entity_id
_entity_poly.type
_entity_poly.pdbx_seq_one_letter_code
_entity_poly.pdbx_strand_id
1 'polypeptide(L)'
;MPSVSKSSSISTKIAQSKIGAVFQPFKVQGIQFRNRILAPPTVDDHADVHGKVTLAIIKHYRSLARQGAGTIIVESAYVTKQGRSHV
;
A
#
# COMPACT_ATOMS: atom_id res chain seq x y z
N MET A 1 -6.00 -55.13 20.60
CA MET A 1 -5.49 -53.90 19.96
C MET A 1 -6.64 -52.92 19.83
N PRO A 2 -6.57 -51.69 20.39
CA PRO A 2 -7.60 -50.70 20.15
C PRO A 2 -7.30 -49.93 18.85
N SER A 3 -8.38 -49.74 18.10
CA SER A 3 -8.50 -49.03 16.83
C SER A 3 -8.03 -47.57 16.93
N VAL A 4 -7.14 -47.15 16.02
CA VAL A 4 -6.69 -45.76 15.88
C VAL A 4 -7.80 -44.96 15.20
N SER A 5 -8.56 -44.20 15.99
CA SER A 5 -9.52 -43.22 15.48
C SER A 5 -8.75 -42.09 14.77
N LYS A 6 -8.89 -42.00 13.44
CA LYS A 6 -8.40 -40.87 12.66
C LYS A 6 -9.18 -39.61 13.07
N SER A 7 -8.55 -38.71 13.83
CA SER A 7 -9.10 -37.37 14.04
C SER A 7 -8.99 -36.60 12.72
N SER A 8 -10.11 -36.47 12.00
CA SER A 8 -10.20 -35.50 10.91
C SER A 8 -10.10 -34.11 11.51
N SER A 9 -8.95 -33.46 11.33
CA SER A 9 -8.77 -32.05 11.65
C SER A 9 -9.66 -31.24 10.72
N ILE A 10 -10.86 -30.90 11.18
CA ILE A 10 -11.75 -29.96 10.50
C ILE A 10 -11.04 -28.61 10.58
N SER A 11 -10.37 -28.22 9.50
CA SER A 11 -9.81 -26.88 9.32
C SER A 11 -10.94 -25.87 9.40
N THR A 12 -11.17 -25.31 10.58
CA THR A 12 -12.17 -24.27 10.83
C THR A 12 -11.83 -23.08 9.95
N LYS A 13 -12.61 -22.85 8.88
CA LYS A 13 -12.58 -21.58 8.15
C LYS A 13 -13.12 -20.52 9.09
N ILE A 14 -12.22 -19.87 9.84
CA ILE A 14 -12.54 -18.68 10.61
C ILE A 14 -12.97 -17.64 9.57
N ALA A 15 -14.27 -17.30 9.55
CA ALA A 15 -14.78 -16.19 8.77
C ALA A 15 -14.06 -14.93 9.26
N GLN A 16 -13.07 -14.47 8.50
CA GLN A 16 -12.33 -13.26 8.84
C GLN A 16 -13.32 -12.10 8.94
N SER A 17 -13.27 -11.39 10.07
CA SER A 17 -13.92 -10.09 10.24
C SER A 17 -13.66 -9.22 9.00
N LYS A 18 -14.67 -8.48 8.54
CA LYS A 18 -14.56 -7.55 7.40
C LYS A 18 -13.33 -6.62 7.51
N ILE A 19 -12.90 -6.29 8.73
CA ILE A 19 -11.71 -5.45 8.97
C ILE A 19 -10.39 -6.21 8.75
N GLY A 20 -10.35 -7.52 9.08
CA GLY A 20 -9.15 -8.34 8.93
C GLY A 20 -8.74 -8.52 7.47
N ALA A 21 -9.72 -8.47 6.56
CA ALA A 21 -9.49 -8.51 5.12
C ALA A 21 -8.62 -7.32 4.64
N VAL A 22 -8.68 -6.15 5.30
CA VAL A 22 -7.87 -4.97 4.89
C VAL A 22 -6.37 -5.28 4.94
N PHE A 23 -5.93 -6.11 5.89
CA PHE A 23 -4.52 -6.44 6.08
C PHE A 23 -4.04 -7.64 5.26
N GLN A 24 -4.94 -8.36 4.57
CA GLN A 24 -4.56 -9.52 3.78
C GLN A 24 -3.89 -9.10 2.46
N PRO A 25 -2.87 -9.84 1.99
CA PRO A 25 -2.28 -9.59 0.68
C PRO A 25 -3.28 -9.89 -0.45
N PHE A 26 -3.04 -9.30 -1.62
CA PHE A 26 -3.84 -9.57 -2.82
C PHE A 26 -3.04 -9.31 -4.10
N LYS A 27 -3.50 -9.89 -5.22
CA LYS A 27 -2.87 -9.75 -6.54
C LYS A 27 -3.80 -9.04 -7.52
N VAL A 28 -3.28 -8.04 -8.23
CA VAL A 28 -3.99 -7.36 -9.33
C VAL A 28 -3.01 -7.16 -10.48
N GLN A 29 -3.41 -7.53 -11.70
CA GLN A 29 -2.61 -7.34 -12.92
C GLN A 29 -1.15 -7.81 -12.79
N GLY A 30 -0.92 -8.96 -12.14
CA GLY A 30 0.44 -9.49 -11.94
C GLY A 30 1.17 -8.97 -10.70
N ILE A 31 0.76 -7.84 -10.13
CA ILE A 31 1.42 -7.17 -9.00
C ILE A 31 0.87 -7.70 -7.68
N GLN A 32 1.76 -8.01 -6.75
CA GLN A 32 1.41 -8.46 -5.40
C GLN A 32 1.44 -7.28 -4.43
N PHE A 33 0.32 -7.06 -3.74
CA PHE A 33 0.16 -6.05 -2.71
C PHE A 33 0.13 -6.70 -1.34
N ARG A 34 0.84 -6.11 -0.38
CA ARG A 34 0.95 -6.64 0.98
C ARG A 34 -0.32 -6.48 1.82
N ASN A 35 -1.12 -5.46 1.55
CA ASN A 35 -2.40 -5.15 2.19
C ASN A 35 -3.21 -4.17 1.33
N ARG A 36 -4.45 -3.90 1.72
CA ARG A 36 -5.40 -3.00 1.04
C ARG A 36 -5.35 -1.56 1.59
N ILE A 37 -4.28 -1.18 2.30
CA ILE A 37 -4.10 0.17 2.84
C ILE A 37 -3.37 1.01 1.79
N LEU A 38 -3.98 2.14 1.45
CA LEU A 38 -3.50 3.08 0.45
C LEU A 38 -3.20 4.43 1.11
N ALA A 39 -2.00 4.95 0.88
CA ALA A 39 -1.70 6.35 1.11
C ALA A 39 -2.14 7.16 -0.12
N PRO A 40 -3.10 8.09 0.00
CA PRO A 40 -3.60 8.88 -1.11
C PRO A 40 -2.59 9.95 -1.56
N PRO A 41 -2.76 10.52 -2.77
CA PRO A 41 -1.95 11.66 -3.19
C PRO A 41 -2.15 12.83 -2.22
N THR A 42 -1.06 13.32 -1.64
CA THR A 42 -1.03 14.48 -0.74
C THR A 42 0.00 15.47 -1.28
N VAL A 43 -0.40 16.72 -1.49
CA VAL A 43 0.49 17.77 -2.01
C VAL A 43 1.22 18.39 -0.83
N ASP A 44 2.54 18.19 -0.78
CA ASP A 44 3.41 18.71 0.29
C ASP A 44 4.31 19.85 -0.20
N ASP A 45 4.34 20.14 -1.51
CA ASP A 45 5.17 21.16 -2.16
C ASP A 45 6.67 21.06 -1.81
N HIS A 46 7.15 19.83 -1.64
CA HIS A 46 8.56 19.52 -1.33
C HIS A 46 9.47 19.46 -2.56
N ALA A 47 8.92 19.62 -3.76
CA ALA A 47 9.73 19.69 -4.99
C ALA A 47 10.51 21.00 -5.04
N ASP A 48 11.59 21.05 -5.83
CA ASP A 48 12.23 22.33 -6.11
C ASP A 48 11.39 23.20 -7.06
N VAL A 49 11.81 24.45 -7.27
CA VAL A 49 11.16 25.41 -8.19
C VAL A 49 11.11 24.94 -9.65
N HIS A 50 11.89 23.92 -10.00
CA HIS A 50 11.88 23.32 -11.33
C HIS A 50 11.01 22.06 -11.41
N GLY A 51 10.42 21.62 -10.29
CA GLY A 51 9.62 20.41 -10.16
C GLY A 51 10.47 19.14 -10.01
N LYS A 52 11.70 19.25 -9.53
CA LYS A 52 12.58 18.09 -9.30
C LYS A 52 12.36 17.47 -7.91
N VAL A 53 12.60 16.16 -7.86
CA VAL A 53 12.57 15.39 -6.62
C VAL A 53 13.69 15.85 -5.69
N THR A 54 13.33 16.16 -4.44
CA THR A 54 14.26 16.54 -3.38
C THR A 54 14.40 15.42 -2.34
N LEU A 55 15.36 15.57 -1.42
CA LEU A 55 15.50 14.66 -0.28
C LEU A 55 14.28 14.65 0.64
N ALA A 56 13.54 15.77 0.72
CA ALA A 56 12.31 15.86 1.50
C ALA A 56 11.23 14.93 0.95
N ILE A 57 11.03 14.92 -0.38
CA ILE A 57 10.11 14.00 -1.07
C ILE A 57 10.49 12.55 -0.80
N ILE A 58 11.78 12.20 -0.96
CA ILE A 58 12.27 10.83 -0.72
C ILE A 58 12.01 10.41 0.73
N LYS A 59 12.30 11.30 1.70
CA LYS A 59 12.07 11.05 3.12
C LYS A 59 10.58 10.83 3.41
N HIS A 60 9.70 11.63 2.82
CA HIS A 60 8.24 11.51 2.97
C HIS A 60 7.75 10.12 2.54
N TYR A 61 7.98 9.72 1.28
CA TYR A 61 7.48 8.43 0.80
C TYR A 61 8.16 7.24 1.47
N ARG A 62 9.44 7.36 1.85
CA ARG A 62 10.11 6.33 2.66
C ARG A 62 9.45 6.18 4.04
N SER A 63 9.00 7.27 4.66
CA SER A 63 8.28 7.21 5.93
C SER A 63 6.96 6.45 5.78
N LEU A 64 6.16 6.79 4.77
CA LEU A 64 4.88 6.10 4.48
C LEU A 64 5.08 4.60 4.20
N ALA A 65 6.11 4.24 3.43
CA ALA A 65 6.43 2.84 3.15
C ALA A 65 6.79 2.07 4.42
N ARG A 66 7.54 2.70 5.34
CA ARG A 66 7.91 2.10 6.64
C ARG A 66 6.73 1.95 7.60
N GLN A 67 5.71 2.80 7.49
CA GLN A 67 4.47 2.69 8.27
C GLN A 67 3.59 1.50 7.84
N GLY A 68 3.91 0.87 6.71
CA GLY A 68 3.27 -0.37 6.29
C GLY A 68 2.12 -0.20 5.29
N ALA A 69 2.00 0.95 4.64
CA ALA A 69 1.10 1.13 3.51
C ALA A 69 1.39 0.08 2.42
N GLY A 70 0.34 -0.53 1.87
CA GLY A 70 0.46 -1.50 0.79
C GLY A 70 0.63 -0.84 -0.57
N THR A 71 0.07 0.35 -0.72
CA THR A 71 0.16 1.18 -1.91
C THR A 71 0.36 2.64 -1.51
N ILE A 72 1.17 3.37 -2.25
CA ILE A 72 1.38 4.82 -2.10
C ILE A 72 1.16 5.44 -3.47
N ILE A 73 0.24 6.40 -3.57
CA ILE A 73 0.10 7.25 -4.75
C ILE A 73 0.86 8.55 -4.46
N VAL A 74 1.78 8.90 -5.35
CA VAL A 74 2.54 10.14 -5.23
C VAL A 74 1.64 11.35 -5.53
N GLU A 75 2.03 12.50 -5.01
CA GLU A 75 1.44 13.80 -5.31
C GLU A 75 1.37 14.09 -6.82
N SER A 76 0.64 15.15 -7.18
CA SER A 76 0.46 15.59 -8.56
C SER A 76 1.80 15.90 -9.25
N ALA A 77 2.28 14.96 -10.06
CA ALA A 77 3.46 15.15 -10.91
C ALA A 77 3.04 15.69 -12.28
N TYR A 78 3.27 16.99 -12.51
CA TYR A 78 2.88 17.65 -13.77
C TYR A 78 3.65 17.09 -14.97
N VAL A 79 2.91 16.74 -16.04
CA VAL A 79 3.47 16.15 -17.26
C VAL A 79 4.19 17.19 -18.12
N THR A 80 3.70 18.43 -18.14
CA THR A 80 4.26 19.54 -18.92
C THR A 80 4.34 20.80 -18.06
N LYS A 81 5.18 21.77 -18.45
CA LYS A 81 5.30 23.05 -17.74
C LYS A 81 4.01 23.87 -17.83
N GLN A 82 3.30 23.79 -18.94
CA GLN A 82 2.07 24.51 -19.21
C GLN A 82 0.91 24.02 -18.32
N GLY A 83 0.95 22.76 -17.87
CA GLY A 83 -0.08 22.17 -17.00
C GLY A 83 0.17 22.34 -15.50
N ARG A 84 1.13 23.18 -15.08
CA ARG A 84 1.43 23.42 -13.67
C ARG A 84 0.34 24.28 -13.04
N SER A 85 -0.16 23.87 -11.87
CA SER A 85 -1.11 24.67 -11.09
C SER A 85 -0.42 25.76 -10.27
N HIS A 86 0.86 25.58 -9.96
CA HIS A 86 1.64 26.43 -9.07
C HIS A 86 3.03 26.70 -9.67
N VAL A 87 3.64 27.83 -9.30
CA VAL A 87 4.93 28.33 -9.81
C VAL A 87 6.00 28.17 -8.75
#